data_AF-A0AAD5XUP3-F1
#
_entry.id   AF-A0AAD5XUP3-F1
#
_cell.length_a   1.000
_cell.length_b   1.000
_cell.length_c   1.000
_cell.angle_alpha   90.00
_cell.angle_beta   90.00
_cell.angle_gamma   90.00
#
_symmetry.space_group_name_H-M   'P 1'
#
loop_
_entity.id
_entity.type
_entity.pdbx_description
1 polymer ?
#
loop_
_entity_poly.entity_id
_entity_poly.type
_entity_poly.pdbx_seq_one_letter_code
_entity_poly.pdbx_strand_id
1 'polypeptide(L)'
;MSFSSTPLFNQIKSGVEALPENEKKELIKKVNGTFELVVKSKSGEEKVWTLDFKKDGAVTEGKTGAKPDISISLGDDTFLDLASGKLNGQKAFMQGKLKVKGNMMLATRLDAVLKVAKNAPAPSATSSKTTTATGGFQEVPGFESSKVFSQLHAASETLSQEEKDANVKKVKGIFQFDVKNSAGTVQTWTLDLKNTVGMKVGKGDTKPDITISVADSDMVNLALGKLNGQKGGKGANQSVALSLSGQKVYHFGKVGKDGNFVLQKISSEFKVDTTFAEVLQNEYTGKAIIQKDKLGENCIILFAGANQLFSEIQFKTLFDKLPNCVTWCCLQNECNLGEIFIEHASKKGLIIVFNPAPCTANLLETYNLNLINVLITNEIESATIFSQLNLENKFESFETNDLIKLVLNTFMNLRIFCITLGAKGSVCGYKKGHNDDLEILKIGGLDDVNVKDTVGAGDTFVGFFVGTLMKENKDLFTLTTKKIKKSLLFGTIASAMACEKEGSLSSIPFLNSVEERMANSTLPTLSE
;
A
#
# COMPACT_ATOMS: atom_id res chain seq x y z
N MET A 1 -0.23 -41.68 3.08
CA MET A 1 -0.16 -40.25 3.42
C MET A 1 -0.96 -39.49 2.38
N SER A 2 -1.79 -38.51 2.76
CA SER A 2 -2.73 -37.84 1.85
C SER A 2 -2.12 -36.56 1.26
N PHE A 3 -2.19 -36.39 -0.06
CA PHE A 3 -1.92 -35.12 -0.73
C PHE A 3 -2.96 -34.09 -0.26
N SER A 4 -2.51 -32.96 0.28
CA SER A 4 -3.36 -31.90 0.83
C SER A 4 -4.19 -31.21 -0.25
N SER A 5 -3.78 -31.31 -1.52
CA SER A 5 -4.55 -30.88 -2.68
C SER A 5 -5.67 -31.82 -3.12
N THR A 6 -5.73 -33.08 -2.66
CA THR A 6 -6.76 -34.04 -3.11
C THR A 6 -8.20 -33.54 -2.88
N PRO A 7 -8.55 -32.96 -1.71
CA PRO A 7 -9.90 -32.41 -1.49
C PRO A 7 -10.27 -31.29 -2.47
N LEU A 8 -9.28 -30.53 -2.92
CA LEU A 8 -9.49 -29.42 -3.85
C LEU A 8 -9.76 -29.90 -5.28
N PHE A 9 -9.13 -30.99 -5.73
CA PHE A 9 -9.49 -31.62 -7.01
C PHE A 9 -10.90 -32.17 -7.00
N ASN A 10 -11.33 -32.75 -5.88
CA ASN A 10 -12.72 -33.18 -5.69
C ASN A 10 -13.67 -31.98 -5.68
N GLN A 11 -13.27 -30.85 -5.10
CA GLN A 11 -14.05 -29.60 -5.14
C GLN A 11 -14.15 -29.01 -6.55
N ILE A 12 -13.08 -29.05 -7.35
CA ILE A 12 -13.13 -28.66 -8.77
C ILE A 12 -14.11 -29.58 -9.52
N LYS A 13 -14.03 -30.90 -9.29
CA LYS A 13 -14.94 -31.88 -9.89
C LYS A 13 -16.40 -31.57 -9.57
N SER A 14 -16.73 -31.46 -8.28
CA SER A 14 -18.09 -31.15 -7.83
C SER A 14 -18.56 -29.78 -8.31
N GLY A 15 -17.66 -28.79 -8.38
CA GLY A 15 -17.97 -27.47 -8.91
C GLY A 15 -18.34 -27.49 -10.38
N VAL A 16 -17.59 -28.21 -11.21
CA VAL A 16 -17.88 -28.33 -12.65
C VAL A 16 -19.14 -29.18 -12.91
N GLU A 17 -19.41 -30.19 -12.08
CA GLU A 17 -20.64 -30.98 -12.14
C GLU A 17 -21.88 -30.20 -11.71
N ALA A 18 -21.74 -29.26 -10.76
CA ALA A 18 -22.83 -28.44 -10.24
C ALA A 18 -23.17 -27.20 -11.09
N LEU A 19 -22.37 -26.89 -12.13
CA LEU A 19 -22.64 -25.73 -13.00
C LEU A 19 -23.91 -25.94 -13.84
N PRO A 20 -24.75 -24.91 -13.99
CA PRO A 20 -25.83 -24.90 -14.98
C PRO A 20 -25.29 -25.23 -16.38
N GLU A 21 -26.08 -25.94 -17.18
CA GLU A 21 -25.58 -26.54 -18.43
C GLU A 21 -25.10 -25.50 -19.47
N ASN A 22 -25.67 -24.29 -19.45
CA ASN A 22 -25.21 -23.15 -20.23
C ASN A 22 -23.83 -22.64 -19.75
N GLU A 23 -23.64 -22.44 -18.45
CA GLU A 23 -22.37 -21.98 -17.87
C GLU A 23 -21.26 -23.03 -18.01
N LYS A 24 -21.62 -24.32 -17.88
CA LYS A 24 -20.72 -25.44 -18.13
C LYS A 24 -20.24 -25.46 -19.59
N LYS A 25 -21.14 -25.26 -20.55
CA LYS A 25 -20.80 -25.14 -21.98
C LYS A 25 -19.90 -23.93 -22.26
N GLU A 26 -20.15 -22.79 -21.61
CA GLU A 26 -19.28 -21.61 -21.73
C GLU A 26 -17.89 -21.84 -21.13
N LEU A 27 -17.79 -22.48 -19.98
CA LEU A 27 -16.51 -22.83 -19.36
C LEU A 27 -15.71 -23.80 -20.24
N ILE A 28 -16.35 -24.85 -20.76
CA ILE A 28 -15.73 -25.81 -21.70
C ILE A 28 -15.24 -25.07 -22.95
N LYS A 29 -16.05 -24.18 -23.54
CA LYS A 29 -15.66 -23.39 -24.71
C LYS A 29 -14.52 -22.41 -24.43
N LYS A 30 -14.53 -21.77 -23.25
CA LYS A 30 -13.51 -20.80 -22.83
C LYS A 30 -12.16 -21.46 -22.55
N VAL A 31 -12.18 -22.63 -21.92
CA VAL A 31 -10.97 -23.38 -21.58
C VAL A 31 -10.45 -24.13 -22.82
N ASN A 32 -11.31 -24.96 -23.44
CA ASN A 32 -11.08 -25.72 -24.68
C ASN A 32 -9.73 -26.45 -24.71
N GLY A 33 -9.51 -27.33 -23.75
CA GLY A 33 -8.25 -28.08 -23.63
C GLY A 33 -8.27 -29.13 -22.53
N THR A 34 -7.39 -30.12 -22.65
CA THR A 34 -7.18 -31.17 -21.64
C THR A 34 -5.89 -30.91 -20.86
N PHE A 35 -5.99 -30.85 -19.53
CA PHE A 35 -4.87 -30.64 -18.60
C PHE A 35 -4.50 -31.94 -17.91
N GLU A 36 -3.21 -32.24 -17.83
CA GLU A 36 -2.65 -33.23 -16.92
C GLU A 36 -1.88 -32.49 -15.82
N LEU A 37 -2.27 -32.65 -14.57
CA LEU A 37 -1.62 -32.05 -13.40
C LEU A 37 -0.86 -33.14 -12.65
N VAL A 38 0.47 -33.05 -12.67
CA VAL A 38 1.39 -33.93 -11.94
C VAL A 38 1.77 -33.23 -10.64
N VAL A 39 1.13 -33.61 -9.54
CA VAL A 39 1.35 -33.02 -8.21
C VAL A 39 2.37 -33.84 -7.44
N LYS A 40 3.41 -33.18 -6.92
CA LYS A 40 4.49 -33.78 -6.14
C LYS A 40 4.33 -33.48 -4.66
N SER A 41 4.36 -34.51 -3.82
CA SER A 41 4.41 -34.34 -2.36
C SER A 41 5.81 -33.89 -1.91
N LYS A 42 5.93 -33.49 -0.64
CA LYS A 42 7.24 -33.18 -0.03
C LYS A 42 8.16 -34.40 0.07
N SER A 43 7.61 -35.61 0.10
CA SER A 43 8.39 -36.87 0.11
C SER A 43 8.78 -37.35 -1.28
N GLY A 44 8.39 -36.64 -2.35
CA GLY A 44 8.73 -36.97 -3.73
C GLY A 44 7.76 -37.92 -4.43
N GLU A 45 6.65 -38.31 -3.78
CA GLU A 45 5.58 -39.09 -4.40
C GLU A 45 4.80 -38.25 -5.40
N GLU A 46 4.37 -38.86 -6.51
CA GLU A 46 3.63 -38.18 -7.58
C GLU A 46 2.18 -38.67 -7.63
N LYS A 47 1.25 -37.71 -7.75
CA LYS A 47 -0.16 -37.98 -8.02
C LYS A 47 -0.60 -37.21 -9.26
N VAL A 48 -1.29 -37.88 -10.17
CA VAL A 48 -1.70 -37.31 -11.45
C VAL A 48 -3.21 -37.08 -11.47
N TRP A 49 -3.63 -35.93 -11.99
CA TRP A 49 -5.02 -35.58 -12.23
C TRP A 49 -5.22 -35.15 -13.68
N THR A 50 -6.29 -35.60 -14.30
CA THR A 50 -6.67 -35.20 -15.66
C THR A 50 -7.94 -34.37 -15.63
N LEU A 51 -7.93 -33.21 -16.28
CA LEU A 51 -9.08 -32.31 -16.42
C LEU A 51 -9.40 -32.13 -17.91
N ASP A 52 -10.52 -32.67 -18.37
CA ASP A 52 -10.93 -32.67 -19.78
C ASP A 52 -12.00 -31.62 -20.06
N PHE A 53 -11.58 -30.41 -20.43
CA PHE A 53 -12.48 -29.35 -20.91
C PHE A 53 -12.55 -29.28 -22.44
N LYS A 54 -12.29 -30.39 -23.15
CA LYS A 54 -12.62 -30.53 -24.57
C LYS A 54 -13.97 -31.20 -24.80
N LYS A 55 -14.41 -32.05 -23.88
CA LYS A 55 -15.65 -32.83 -24.00
C LYS A 55 -16.71 -32.38 -23.00
N ASP A 56 -16.55 -32.76 -21.74
CA ASP A 56 -17.61 -32.75 -20.72
C ASP A 56 -17.19 -32.05 -19.42
N GLY A 57 -15.97 -31.53 -19.34
CA GLY A 57 -15.42 -30.92 -18.12
C GLY A 57 -15.03 -31.94 -17.05
N ALA A 58 -14.81 -33.21 -17.41
CA ALA A 58 -14.49 -34.25 -16.45
C ALA A 58 -13.18 -33.99 -15.70
N VAL A 59 -13.19 -34.27 -14.39
CA VAL A 59 -12.01 -34.21 -13.53
C VAL A 59 -11.79 -35.62 -12.94
N THR A 60 -10.68 -36.25 -13.29
CA THR A 60 -10.40 -37.65 -12.93
C THR A 60 -9.02 -37.81 -12.32
N GLU A 61 -8.89 -38.65 -11.29
CA GLU A 61 -7.59 -39.08 -10.78
C GLU A 61 -6.95 -40.09 -11.74
N GLY A 62 -5.68 -39.91 -12.06
CA GLY A 62 -4.91 -40.75 -12.98
C GLY A 62 -4.85 -40.21 -14.42
N LYS A 63 -4.13 -40.96 -15.26
CA LYS A 63 -3.99 -40.68 -16.70
C LYS A 63 -5.13 -41.33 -17.48
N THR A 64 -5.71 -40.62 -18.44
CA THR A 64 -6.85 -41.12 -19.23
C THR A 64 -6.46 -41.83 -20.53
N GLY A 65 -5.17 -42.11 -20.75
CA GLY A 65 -4.64 -42.80 -21.93
C GLY A 65 -4.56 -41.94 -23.20
N ALA A 66 -5.34 -40.86 -23.30
CA ALA A 66 -5.22 -39.83 -24.34
C ALA A 66 -4.10 -38.84 -24.01
N LYS A 67 -3.37 -38.35 -25.03
CA LYS A 67 -2.31 -37.36 -24.84
C LYS A 67 -2.92 -36.00 -24.44
N PRO A 68 -2.54 -35.40 -23.30
CA PRO A 68 -3.08 -34.11 -22.88
C PRO A 68 -2.54 -32.97 -23.75
N ASP A 69 -3.31 -31.89 -23.89
CA ASP A 69 -2.85 -30.68 -24.61
C ASP A 69 -1.77 -29.92 -23.82
N ILE A 70 -1.84 -30.04 -22.49
CA ILE A 70 -0.88 -29.46 -21.57
C ILE A 70 -0.69 -30.36 -20.35
N SER A 71 0.56 -30.57 -19.96
CA SER A 71 0.95 -31.24 -18.73
C SER A 71 1.69 -30.24 -17.83
N ILE A 72 1.24 -30.09 -16.59
CA ILE A 72 1.76 -29.13 -15.62
C ILE A 72 2.24 -29.91 -14.41
N SER A 73 3.52 -29.77 -14.07
CA SER A 73 4.13 -30.40 -12.89
C SER A 73 4.43 -29.36 -11.82
N LEU A 74 3.97 -29.59 -10.59
CA LEU A 74 4.14 -28.68 -9.47
C LEU A 74 4.06 -29.38 -8.11
N GLY A 75 4.49 -28.70 -7.04
CA GLY A 75 4.35 -29.21 -5.67
C GLY A 75 2.91 -29.10 -5.14
N ASP A 76 2.57 -29.96 -4.16
CA ASP A 76 1.28 -29.99 -3.47
C ASP A 76 0.92 -28.62 -2.85
N ASP A 77 1.86 -28.01 -2.12
CA ASP A 77 1.70 -26.66 -1.55
C ASP A 77 1.56 -25.58 -2.64
N THR A 78 2.33 -25.69 -3.73
CA THR A 78 2.24 -24.75 -4.86
C THR A 78 0.86 -24.80 -5.52
N PHE A 79 0.25 -25.98 -5.64
CA PHE A 79 -1.10 -26.12 -6.18
C PHE A 79 -2.14 -25.49 -5.25
N LEU A 80 -1.99 -25.62 -3.93
CA LEU A 80 -2.86 -24.96 -2.95
C LEU A 80 -2.74 -23.43 -3.02
N ASP A 81 -1.54 -22.89 -3.20
CA ASP A 81 -1.32 -21.45 -3.35
C ASP A 81 -1.89 -20.91 -4.67
N LEU A 82 -1.81 -21.68 -5.76
CA LEU A 82 -2.42 -21.34 -7.05
C LEU A 82 -3.95 -21.32 -6.95
N ALA A 83 -4.54 -22.36 -6.37
CA ALA A 83 -5.99 -22.46 -6.24
C ALA A 83 -6.57 -21.44 -5.26
N SER A 84 -5.85 -21.10 -4.18
CA SER A 84 -6.26 -20.04 -3.26
C SER A 84 -6.03 -18.63 -3.81
N GLY A 85 -5.21 -18.49 -4.88
CA GLY A 85 -4.83 -17.22 -5.49
C GLY A 85 -3.74 -16.45 -4.75
N LYS A 86 -3.07 -17.09 -3.78
CA LYS A 86 -1.87 -16.55 -3.11
C LYS A 86 -0.67 -16.47 -4.07
N LEU A 87 -0.65 -17.37 -5.04
CA LEU A 87 0.33 -17.42 -6.11
C LEU A 87 -0.42 -17.43 -7.45
N ASN A 88 0.08 -16.72 -8.46
CA ASN A 88 -0.46 -16.80 -9.82
C ASN A 88 0.42 -17.71 -10.69
N GLY A 89 -0.16 -18.27 -11.76
CA GLY A 89 0.51 -19.26 -12.61
C GLY A 89 1.81 -18.76 -13.25
N GLN A 90 1.85 -17.48 -13.66
CA GLN A 90 3.04 -16.87 -14.26
C GLN A 90 4.19 -16.75 -13.24
N LYS A 91 3.92 -16.25 -12.04
CA LYS A 91 4.89 -16.15 -10.94
C LYS A 91 5.37 -17.52 -10.48
N ALA A 92 4.48 -18.51 -10.42
CA ALA A 92 4.86 -19.89 -10.11
C ALA A 92 5.83 -20.49 -11.16
N PHE A 93 5.61 -20.20 -12.44
CA PHE A 93 6.48 -20.62 -13.54
C PHE A 93 7.84 -19.91 -13.51
N MET A 94 7.85 -18.58 -13.36
CA MET A 94 9.09 -17.79 -13.27
C MET A 94 9.95 -18.17 -12.06
N GLN A 95 9.32 -18.56 -10.94
CA GLN A 95 10.02 -19.05 -9.74
C GLN A 95 10.48 -20.52 -9.84
N GLY A 96 10.24 -21.20 -10.97
CA GLY A 96 10.58 -22.61 -11.16
C GLY A 96 9.73 -23.59 -10.32
N LYS A 97 8.69 -23.11 -9.64
CA LYS A 97 7.79 -23.90 -8.79
C LYS A 97 6.72 -24.68 -9.57
N LEU A 98 6.54 -24.31 -10.84
CA LEU A 98 5.62 -24.93 -11.78
C LEU A 98 6.36 -25.14 -13.11
N LYS A 99 6.24 -26.33 -13.70
CA LYS A 99 6.80 -26.68 -15.01
C LYS A 99 5.66 -27.02 -15.97
N VAL A 100 5.75 -26.56 -17.22
CA VAL A 100 4.71 -26.78 -18.24
C VAL A 100 5.32 -27.51 -19.44
N LYS A 101 4.60 -28.49 -19.98
CA LYS A 101 4.89 -29.15 -21.26
C LYS A 101 3.62 -29.15 -22.11
N GLY A 102 3.71 -28.80 -23.39
CA GLY A 102 2.55 -28.71 -24.29
C GLY A 102 2.14 -27.26 -24.59
N ASN A 103 0.85 -27.02 -24.81
CA ASN A 103 0.35 -25.72 -25.25
C ASN A 103 0.39 -24.67 -24.12
N MET A 104 1.40 -23.81 -24.14
CA MET A 104 1.67 -22.81 -23.12
C MET A 104 0.52 -21.79 -22.94
N MET A 105 -0.23 -21.50 -24.01
CA MET A 105 -1.36 -20.56 -23.94
C MET A 105 -2.51 -21.12 -23.07
N LEU A 106 -2.69 -22.44 -23.06
CA LEU A 106 -3.69 -23.09 -22.20
C LEU A 106 -3.34 -22.99 -20.71
N ALA A 107 -2.07 -22.84 -20.33
CA ALA A 107 -1.66 -22.68 -18.93
C ALA A 107 -2.33 -21.46 -18.27
N THR A 108 -2.51 -20.38 -19.04
CA THR A 108 -3.17 -19.14 -18.58
C THR A 108 -4.67 -19.33 -18.30
N ARG A 109 -5.27 -20.40 -18.83
CA ARG A 109 -6.71 -20.71 -18.67
C ARG A 109 -6.99 -21.61 -17.48
N LEU A 110 -5.96 -22.20 -16.86
CA LEU A 110 -6.11 -22.99 -15.63
C LEU A 110 -6.72 -22.15 -14.50
N ASP A 111 -6.43 -20.85 -14.44
CA ASP A 111 -7.03 -19.93 -13.46
C ASP A 111 -8.55 -19.85 -13.59
N ALA A 112 -9.10 -19.98 -14.81
CA ALA A 112 -10.55 -20.02 -15.01
C ALA A 112 -11.17 -21.28 -14.43
N VAL A 113 -10.47 -22.42 -14.53
CA VAL A 113 -10.89 -23.71 -13.94
C VAL A 113 -10.80 -23.66 -12.41
N LEU A 114 -9.70 -23.12 -11.85
CA LEU A 114 -9.50 -23.02 -10.41
C LEU A 114 -10.50 -22.06 -9.73
N LYS A 115 -11.02 -21.06 -10.47
CA LYS A 115 -12.08 -20.17 -9.97
C LYS A 115 -13.41 -20.90 -9.77
N VAL A 116 -13.70 -21.97 -10.52
CA VAL A 116 -14.93 -22.76 -10.37
C VAL A 116 -14.96 -23.47 -9.02
N ALA A 117 -13.80 -23.93 -8.53
CA ALA A 117 -13.67 -24.51 -7.18
C ALA A 117 -14.08 -23.53 -6.08
N LYS A 118 -13.84 -22.22 -6.26
CA LYS A 118 -14.18 -21.18 -5.27
C LYS A 118 -15.68 -20.93 -5.16
N ASN A 119 -16.46 -21.31 -6.17
CA ASN A 119 -17.89 -21.07 -6.25
C ASN A 119 -18.73 -22.34 -6.01
N ALA A 120 -18.09 -23.49 -5.78
CA ALA A 120 -18.76 -24.78 -5.53
C ALA A 120 -19.13 -24.94 -4.04
N PRO A 121 -20.34 -25.45 -3.71
CA PRO A 121 -20.68 -25.80 -2.33
C PRO A 121 -19.79 -26.94 -1.81
N ALA A 122 -19.36 -26.87 -0.55
CA ALA A 122 -18.58 -27.94 0.08
C ALA A 122 -19.43 -29.22 0.29
N PRO A 123 -18.85 -30.44 0.20
CA PRO A 123 -19.58 -31.67 0.49
C PRO A 123 -19.90 -31.77 1.97
N SER A 124 -21.17 -31.99 2.27
CA SER A 124 -21.71 -32.22 3.62
C SER A 124 -21.15 -33.50 4.24
N ALA A 125 -20.53 -33.38 5.42
CA ALA A 125 -20.38 -34.49 6.35
C ALA A 125 -21.57 -34.51 7.32
N THR A 126 -22.10 -35.71 7.51
CA THR A 126 -23.37 -36.07 8.13
C THR A 126 -23.43 -35.81 9.63
N SER A 127 -24.53 -35.17 10.05
CA SER A 127 -25.27 -35.28 11.32
C SER A 127 -24.51 -35.59 12.63
N SER A 128 -24.43 -34.58 13.49
CA SER A 128 -24.82 -34.77 14.90
C SER A 128 -25.80 -33.67 15.31
N LYS A 129 -26.70 -34.03 16.22
CA LYS A 129 -28.04 -33.45 16.43
C LYS A 129 -28.04 -32.00 16.91
N THR A 130 -29.03 -31.28 16.39
CA THR A 130 -29.89 -30.28 17.03
C THR A 130 -29.43 -29.70 18.37
N THR A 131 -29.19 -28.39 18.38
CA THR A 131 -29.85 -27.50 19.35
C THR A 131 -29.97 -26.11 18.74
N THR A 132 -31.21 -25.71 18.50
CA THR A 132 -31.62 -24.32 18.33
C THR A 132 -31.18 -23.51 19.55
N ALA A 133 -30.34 -22.50 19.35
CA ALA A 133 -30.13 -21.44 20.33
C ALA A 133 -29.85 -20.12 19.60
N THR A 134 -30.75 -19.16 19.77
CA THR A 134 -30.49 -17.72 19.73
C THR A 134 -29.22 -17.40 20.54
N GLY A 135 -28.17 -16.86 19.91
CA GLY A 135 -26.90 -16.59 20.58
C GLY A 135 -26.28 -15.28 20.13
N GLY A 136 -26.46 -14.23 20.94
CA GLY A 136 -25.81 -12.94 20.75
C GLY A 136 -24.29 -13.02 20.88
N PHE A 137 -23.63 -11.91 20.53
CA PHE A 137 -22.19 -11.74 20.67
C PHE A 137 -21.74 -12.06 22.10
N GLN A 138 -21.03 -13.18 22.29
CA GLN A 138 -20.49 -13.57 23.60
C GLN A 138 -19.08 -13.01 23.77
N GLU A 139 -18.83 -12.42 24.94
CA GLU A 139 -17.48 -12.02 25.32
C GLU A 139 -16.57 -13.25 25.42
N VAL A 140 -15.38 -13.16 24.83
CA VAL A 140 -14.38 -14.23 24.81
C VAL A 140 -13.48 -14.08 26.04
N PRO A 141 -13.48 -15.05 26.98
CA PRO A 141 -12.63 -14.99 28.17
C PRO A 141 -11.14 -14.94 27.82
N GLY A 142 -10.37 -14.17 28.58
CA GLY A 142 -8.93 -14.01 28.36
C GLY A 142 -8.54 -13.02 27.26
N PHE A 143 -9.51 -12.22 26.78
CA PHE A 143 -9.30 -11.10 25.86
C PHE A 143 -10.00 -9.84 26.39
N GLU A 144 -9.24 -8.86 26.87
CA GLU A 144 -9.73 -7.55 27.30
C GLU A 144 -10.43 -6.80 26.14
N SER A 145 -9.93 -6.97 24.91
CA SER A 145 -10.51 -6.39 23.70
C SER A 145 -11.88 -6.97 23.35
N SER A 146 -12.29 -8.09 23.97
CA SER A 146 -13.60 -8.66 23.72
C SER A 146 -14.75 -7.70 24.06
N LYS A 147 -14.55 -6.81 25.05
CA LYS A 147 -15.55 -5.78 25.40
C LYS A 147 -15.71 -4.73 24.30
N VAL A 148 -14.61 -4.38 23.62
CA VAL A 148 -14.62 -3.46 22.47
C VAL A 148 -15.45 -4.04 21.35
N PHE A 149 -15.20 -5.29 20.97
CA PHE A 149 -15.92 -5.92 19.87
C PHE A 149 -17.39 -6.19 20.22
N SER A 150 -17.71 -6.41 21.50
CA SER A 150 -19.09 -6.49 22.00
C SER A 150 -19.83 -5.17 21.83
N GLN A 151 -19.18 -4.05 22.16
CA GLN A 151 -19.75 -2.72 21.93
C GLN A 151 -19.93 -2.40 20.44
N LEU A 152 -18.97 -2.78 19.58
CA LEU A 152 -19.08 -2.62 18.13
C LEU A 152 -20.23 -3.45 17.56
N HIS A 153 -20.42 -4.68 18.06
CA HIS A 153 -21.56 -5.50 17.71
C HIS A 153 -22.88 -4.83 18.12
N ALA A 154 -22.99 -4.41 19.39
CA ALA A 154 -24.18 -3.73 19.88
C ALA A 154 -24.50 -2.46 19.05
N ALA A 155 -23.49 -1.66 18.71
CA ALA A 155 -23.66 -0.49 17.85
C ALA A 155 -24.16 -0.87 16.45
N SER A 156 -23.62 -1.95 15.85
CA SER A 156 -24.07 -2.43 14.53
C SER A 156 -25.54 -2.86 14.52
N GLU A 157 -26.05 -3.39 15.64
CA GLU A 157 -27.46 -3.77 15.77
C GLU A 157 -28.39 -2.56 15.93
N THR A 158 -27.89 -1.44 16.46
CA THR A 158 -28.70 -0.21 16.67
C THR A 158 -28.85 0.67 15.43
N LEU A 159 -28.07 0.44 14.37
CA LEU A 159 -28.15 1.23 13.14
C LEU A 159 -29.44 0.94 12.36
N SER A 160 -30.05 1.99 11.84
CA SER A 160 -31.14 1.88 10.86
C SER A 160 -30.65 1.27 9.54
N GLN A 161 -31.57 0.73 8.73
CA GLN A 161 -31.20 0.14 7.44
C GLN A 161 -30.55 1.17 6.49
N GLU A 162 -31.01 2.42 6.49
CA GLU A 162 -30.43 3.50 5.69
C GLU A 162 -28.98 3.80 6.09
N GLU A 163 -28.67 3.81 7.40
CA GLU A 163 -27.31 4.00 7.90
C GLU A 163 -26.41 2.80 7.57
N LYS A 164 -26.95 1.57 7.61
CA LYS A 164 -26.22 0.37 7.20
C LYS A 164 -25.86 0.44 5.72
N ASP A 165 -26.81 0.78 4.87
CA ASP A 165 -26.61 0.90 3.43
C ASP A 165 -25.62 2.01 3.07
N ALA A 166 -25.66 3.14 3.79
CA ALA A 166 -24.70 4.23 3.62
C ALA A 166 -23.27 3.80 4.01
N ASN A 167 -23.11 3.08 5.11
CA ASN A 167 -21.81 2.56 5.57
C ASN A 167 -21.25 1.50 4.61
N VAL A 168 -22.09 0.57 4.13
CA VAL A 168 -21.70 -0.44 3.13
C VAL A 168 -21.24 0.22 1.83
N LYS A 169 -21.97 1.24 1.34
CA LYS A 169 -21.58 1.98 0.13
C LYS A 169 -20.26 2.74 0.29
N LYS A 170 -19.98 3.26 1.50
CA LYS A 170 -18.79 4.06 1.78
C LYS A 170 -17.53 3.21 1.96
N VAL A 171 -17.63 2.09 2.68
CA VAL A 171 -16.46 1.30 3.10
C VAL A 171 -16.18 0.11 2.19
N LYS A 172 -17.21 -0.64 1.77
CA LYS A 172 -17.12 -1.78 0.83
C LYS A 172 -16.04 -2.82 1.18
N GLY A 173 -15.85 -3.12 2.46
CA GLY A 173 -14.78 -4.01 2.92
C GLY A 173 -15.16 -4.91 4.10
N ILE A 174 -14.56 -6.10 4.15
CA ILE A 174 -14.62 -7.05 5.27
C ILE A 174 -13.27 -7.02 6.01
N PHE A 175 -13.31 -6.71 7.30
CA PHE A 175 -12.14 -6.60 8.17
C PHE A 175 -12.09 -7.76 9.15
N GLN A 176 -11.00 -8.51 9.16
CA GLN A 176 -10.72 -9.53 10.18
C GLN A 176 -9.71 -8.98 11.19
N PHE A 177 -9.93 -9.20 12.48
CA PHE A 177 -9.03 -8.85 13.57
C PHE A 177 -8.52 -10.13 14.23
N ASP A 178 -7.24 -10.44 14.07
CA ASP A 178 -6.56 -11.54 14.75
C ASP A 178 -5.82 -10.97 15.97
N VAL A 179 -6.49 -10.99 17.13
CA VAL A 179 -5.96 -10.41 18.36
C VAL A 179 -5.22 -11.47 19.16
N LYS A 180 -4.03 -11.15 19.64
CA LYS A 180 -3.19 -12.05 20.45
C LYS A 180 -3.17 -11.58 21.91
N ASN A 181 -3.59 -12.42 22.85
CA ASN A 181 -3.50 -12.12 24.28
C ASN A 181 -2.08 -12.36 24.84
N SER A 182 -1.86 -12.02 26.11
CA SER A 182 -0.58 -12.18 26.81
C SER A 182 -0.12 -13.64 26.93
N ALA A 183 -1.05 -14.61 26.90
CA ALA A 183 -0.76 -16.04 26.87
C ALA A 183 -0.36 -16.56 25.47
N GLY A 184 -0.39 -15.68 24.46
CA GLY A 184 -0.03 -16.00 23.08
C GLY A 184 -1.13 -16.66 22.25
N THR A 185 -2.34 -16.81 22.83
CA THR A 185 -3.53 -17.28 22.13
C THR A 185 -4.04 -16.21 21.18
N VAL A 186 -4.41 -16.60 19.96
CA VAL A 186 -5.02 -15.69 18.96
C VAL A 186 -6.52 -15.93 18.91
N GLN A 187 -7.30 -14.87 19.09
CA GLN A 187 -8.74 -14.86 18.87
C GLN A 187 -9.05 -13.98 17.67
N THR A 188 -9.92 -14.47 16.79
CA THR A 188 -10.35 -13.75 15.61
C THR A 188 -11.72 -13.10 15.82
N TRP A 189 -11.92 -11.90 15.29
CA TRP A 189 -13.22 -11.28 15.07
C TRP A 189 -13.33 -10.76 13.64
N THR A 190 -14.55 -10.65 13.10
CA THR A 190 -14.77 -10.14 11.75
C THR A 190 -15.84 -9.06 11.75
N LEU A 191 -15.56 -7.95 11.09
CA LEU A 191 -16.47 -6.85 10.80
C LEU A 191 -16.75 -6.82 9.29
N ASP A 192 -17.97 -7.15 8.90
CA ASP A 192 -18.44 -6.95 7.51
C ASP A 192 -18.98 -5.52 7.39
N LEU A 193 -18.43 -4.76 6.43
CA LEU A 193 -18.92 -3.46 5.94
C LEU A 193 -19.02 -3.48 4.40
N LYS A 194 -19.15 -4.66 3.79
CA LYS A 194 -19.18 -4.88 2.34
C LYS A 194 -20.51 -5.42 1.87
N ASN A 195 -21.06 -6.37 2.61
CA ASN A 195 -22.34 -7.01 2.28
C ASN A 195 -23.44 -6.53 3.23
N THR A 196 -23.06 -6.25 4.48
CA THR A 196 -23.93 -5.74 5.54
C THR A 196 -23.05 -4.98 6.55
N VAL A 197 -23.64 -4.38 7.57
CA VAL A 197 -22.91 -3.89 8.75
C VAL A 197 -23.12 -4.91 9.87
N GLY A 198 -22.10 -5.72 10.15
CA GLY A 198 -22.23 -6.79 11.13
C GLY A 198 -20.91 -7.27 11.72
N MET A 199 -20.91 -7.48 13.03
CA MET A 199 -19.75 -7.97 13.80
C MET A 199 -19.95 -9.43 14.21
N LYS A 200 -18.95 -10.28 13.96
CA LYS A 200 -18.94 -11.71 14.33
C LYS A 200 -17.69 -12.07 15.13
N VAL A 201 -17.84 -12.99 16.08
CA VAL A 201 -16.71 -13.68 16.72
C VAL A 201 -16.25 -14.80 15.78
N GLY A 202 -14.94 -14.88 15.55
CA GLY A 202 -14.33 -15.82 14.61
C GLY A 202 -14.18 -15.27 13.20
N LYS A 203 -13.78 -16.15 12.28
CA LYS A 203 -13.65 -15.83 10.85
C LYS A 203 -15.04 -15.68 10.24
N GLY A 204 -15.22 -14.62 9.44
CA GLY A 204 -16.44 -14.44 8.67
C GLY A 204 -16.61 -15.49 7.57
N ASP A 205 -17.84 -15.62 7.08
CA ASP A 205 -18.22 -16.56 6.01
C ASP A 205 -17.57 -16.18 4.67
N THR A 206 -17.26 -14.90 4.50
CA THR A 206 -16.58 -14.33 3.34
C THR A 206 -15.13 -14.01 3.68
N LYS A 207 -14.23 -14.27 2.73
CA LYS A 207 -12.80 -13.95 2.89
C LYS A 207 -12.64 -12.46 3.22
N PRO A 208 -11.89 -12.11 4.28
CA PRO A 208 -11.67 -10.71 4.62
C PRO A 208 -10.86 -10.01 3.53
N ASP A 209 -11.23 -8.77 3.24
CA ASP A 209 -10.45 -7.88 2.37
C ASP A 209 -9.19 -7.40 3.10
N ILE A 210 -9.27 -7.22 4.42
CA ILE A 210 -8.15 -6.80 5.29
C ILE A 210 -8.10 -7.69 6.53
N THR A 211 -6.91 -8.17 6.91
CA THR A 211 -6.68 -8.87 8.19
C THR A 211 -5.73 -8.05 9.05
N ILE A 212 -6.11 -7.78 10.29
CA ILE A 212 -5.43 -6.92 11.26
C ILE A 212 -4.96 -7.80 12.41
N SER A 213 -3.65 -8.01 12.54
CA SER A 213 -3.09 -8.78 13.67
C SER A 213 -2.58 -7.83 14.75
N VAL A 214 -3.08 -7.93 15.98
CA VAL A 214 -2.81 -6.94 17.04
C VAL A 214 -2.71 -7.59 18.41
N ALA A 215 -1.96 -7.02 19.36
CA ALA A 215 -2.00 -7.48 20.74
C ALA A 215 -3.32 -7.07 21.42
N ASP A 216 -3.80 -7.87 22.37
CA ASP A 216 -5.07 -7.63 23.06
C ASP A 216 -5.12 -6.29 23.80
N SER A 217 -4.04 -5.96 24.51
CA SER A 217 -3.87 -4.64 25.15
C SER A 217 -3.84 -3.50 24.13
N ASP A 218 -3.23 -3.70 22.96
CA ASP A 218 -3.14 -2.68 21.91
C ASP A 218 -4.49 -2.47 21.23
N MET A 219 -5.30 -3.51 21.08
CA MET A 219 -6.66 -3.39 20.54
C MET A 219 -7.58 -2.63 21.50
N VAL A 220 -7.47 -2.87 22.81
CA VAL A 220 -8.17 -2.08 23.84
C VAL A 220 -7.70 -0.63 23.82
N ASN A 221 -6.39 -0.41 23.77
CA ASN A 221 -5.83 0.94 23.70
C ASN A 221 -6.21 1.66 22.39
N LEU A 222 -6.31 0.95 21.26
CA LEU A 222 -6.81 1.49 20.00
C LEU A 222 -8.25 1.99 20.16
N ALA A 223 -9.12 1.15 20.73
CA ALA A 223 -10.53 1.43 20.93
C ALA A 223 -10.80 2.55 21.95
N LEU A 224 -9.99 2.63 23.00
CA LEU A 224 -10.04 3.69 24.00
C LEU A 224 -9.34 4.98 23.55
N GLY A 225 -8.75 5.00 22.35
CA GLY A 225 -7.93 6.10 21.86
C GLY A 225 -6.64 6.33 22.66
N LYS A 226 -6.22 5.36 23.47
CA LYS A 226 -5.06 5.38 24.38
C LYS A 226 -3.79 4.74 23.81
N LEU A 227 -3.83 4.17 22.60
CA LEU A 227 -2.58 3.74 21.94
C LEU A 227 -1.71 4.98 21.78
N ASN A 228 -0.53 4.95 22.41
CA ASN A 228 0.48 6.00 22.28
C ASN A 228 0.87 6.11 20.81
N GLY A 229 0.21 7.03 20.10
CA GLY A 229 0.48 7.37 18.72
C GLY A 229 1.82 8.06 18.62
N GLN A 230 2.89 7.29 18.65
CA GLN A 230 4.15 7.73 18.06
C GLN A 230 4.43 6.88 16.85
N LYS A 231 4.15 7.50 15.69
CA LYS A 231 4.90 7.51 14.43
C LYS A 231 4.10 8.44 13.49
N GLY A 232 4.67 9.58 13.11
CA GLY A 232 3.95 10.73 12.52
C GLY A 232 3.28 10.44 11.17
N GLY A 233 2.45 11.37 10.69
CA GLY A 233 1.94 11.38 9.31
C GLY A 233 2.92 12.06 8.36
N LYS A 234 2.90 11.69 7.06
CA LYS A 234 3.88 12.20 6.09
C LYS A 234 3.90 13.71 6.04
N GLY A 235 2.72 14.35 6.09
CA GLY A 235 2.60 15.81 6.12
C GLY A 235 3.30 16.46 7.30
N ALA A 236 3.16 15.90 8.51
CA ALA A 236 3.84 16.41 9.70
C ALA A 236 5.35 16.14 9.63
N ASN A 237 5.77 14.95 9.20
CA ASN A 237 7.18 14.59 9.06
C ASN A 237 7.89 15.50 8.04
N GLN A 238 7.28 15.72 6.88
CA GLN A 238 7.82 16.61 5.85
C GLN A 238 7.84 18.06 6.31
N SER A 239 6.83 18.52 7.07
CA SER A 239 6.81 19.87 7.65
C SER A 239 7.96 20.09 8.63
N VAL A 240 8.22 19.12 9.50
CA VAL A 240 9.34 19.16 10.44
C VAL A 240 10.67 19.09 9.71
N ALA A 241 10.83 18.18 8.74
CA ALA A 241 12.05 18.07 7.95
C ALA A 241 12.36 19.36 7.15
N LEU A 242 11.34 20.00 6.55
CA LEU A 242 11.48 21.31 5.91
C LEU A 242 11.90 22.39 6.91
N SER A 243 11.29 22.44 8.08
CA SER A 243 11.65 23.42 9.11
C SER A 243 13.09 23.22 9.61
N LEU A 244 13.45 21.96 9.89
CA LEU A 244 14.79 21.58 10.35
C LEU A 244 15.86 21.71 9.28
N SER A 245 15.49 21.79 7.99
CA SER A 245 16.40 22.18 6.90
C SER A 245 16.66 23.70 6.82
N GLY A 246 16.00 24.49 7.67
CA GLY A 246 16.17 25.94 7.79
C GLY A 246 15.11 26.79 7.09
N GLN A 247 13.98 26.20 6.67
CA GLN A 247 12.90 26.93 5.99
C GLN A 247 11.81 27.41 6.96
N LYS A 248 11.13 28.52 6.63
CA LYS A 248 9.91 28.92 7.32
C LYS A 248 8.74 28.09 6.77
N VAL A 249 8.08 27.32 7.65
CA VAL A 249 7.02 26.37 7.26
C VAL A 249 5.71 26.73 7.94
N TYR A 250 4.65 26.79 7.15
CA TYR A 250 3.27 26.77 7.63
C TYR A 250 2.68 25.39 7.39
N HIS A 251 2.23 24.72 8.44
CA HIS A 251 1.56 23.44 8.36
C HIS A 251 0.06 23.63 8.15
N PHE A 252 -0.45 23.13 7.04
CA PHE A 252 -1.87 23.01 6.76
C PHE A 252 -2.27 21.54 6.94
N GLY A 253 -3.11 21.26 7.93
CA GLY A 253 -3.41 19.89 8.36
C GLY A 253 -4.63 19.85 9.28
N LYS A 254 -5.19 18.66 9.48
CA LYS A 254 -6.28 18.45 10.44
C LYS A 254 -5.93 17.33 11.41
N VAL A 255 -6.21 17.54 12.68
CA VAL A 255 -6.11 16.49 13.70
C VAL A 255 -7.42 16.40 14.46
N GLY A 256 -7.70 15.23 15.02
CA GLY A 256 -8.73 15.08 16.04
C GLY A 256 -8.26 15.66 17.37
N LYS A 257 -9.14 15.69 18.37
CA LYS A 257 -8.78 16.11 19.73
C LYS A 257 -7.59 15.32 20.29
N ASP A 258 -7.48 14.05 19.92
CA ASP A 258 -6.41 13.13 20.34
C ASP A 258 -5.04 13.41 19.67
N GLY A 259 -4.98 14.25 18.62
CA GLY A 259 -3.74 14.59 17.91
C GLY A 259 -3.24 16.01 18.14
N ASN A 260 -3.94 16.81 18.97
CA ASN A 260 -3.55 18.19 19.27
C ASN A 260 -2.12 18.29 19.84
N PHE A 261 -1.67 17.30 20.60
CA PHE A 261 -0.31 17.25 21.14
C PHE A 261 0.76 17.22 20.04
N VAL A 262 0.45 16.67 18.85
CA VAL A 262 1.37 16.64 17.71
C VAL A 262 1.56 18.04 17.16
N LEU A 263 0.48 18.81 16.98
CA LEU A 263 0.54 20.21 16.54
C LEU A 263 1.31 21.08 17.54
N GLN A 264 1.06 20.88 18.84
CA GLN A 264 1.80 21.57 19.89
C GLN A 264 3.29 21.23 19.83
N LYS A 265 3.64 19.94 19.69
CA LYS A 265 5.02 19.47 19.58
C LYS A 265 5.75 20.05 18.38
N ILE A 266 5.17 19.97 17.17
CA ILE A 266 5.86 20.49 15.98
C ILE A 266 6.03 22.01 16.02
N SER A 267 5.12 22.72 16.70
CA SER A 267 5.23 24.15 16.89
C SER A 267 6.32 24.52 17.91
N SER A 268 6.30 23.89 19.10
CA SER A 268 7.20 24.25 20.20
C SER A 268 8.63 23.74 20.00
N GLU A 269 8.80 22.51 19.51
CA GLU A 269 10.12 21.88 19.39
C GLU A 269 10.77 22.13 18.02
N PHE A 270 9.97 22.20 16.95
CA PHE A 270 10.47 22.25 15.58
C PHE A 270 10.14 23.53 14.83
N LYS A 271 9.57 24.54 15.51
CA LYS A 271 9.29 25.89 14.95
C LYS A 271 8.40 25.87 13.70
N VAL A 272 7.54 24.87 13.56
CA VAL A 272 6.55 24.79 12.49
C VAL A 272 5.36 25.69 12.86
N ASP A 273 4.97 26.59 11.98
CA ASP A 273 3.79 27.44 12.20
C ASP A 273 2.53 26.63 11.93
N THR A 274 1.69 26.45 12.94
CA THR A 274 0.46 25.64 12.87
C THR A 274 -0.80 26.49 12.78
N THR A 275 -0.70 27.78 12.42
CA THR A 275 -1.83 28.72 12.31
C THR A 275 -2.92 28.24 11.34
N PHE A 276 -2.55 27.44 10.33
CA PHE A 276 -3.47 26.88 9.35
C PHE A 276 -3.88 25.43 9.66
N ALA A 277 -3.46 24.87 10.80
CA ALA A 277 -3.89 23.55 11.23
C ALA A 277 -5.22 23.63 12.02
N GLU A 278 -6.07 22.62 11.87
CA GLU A 278 -7.38 22.55 12.53
C GLU A 278 -7.46 21.37 13.50
N VAL A 279 -8.01 21.61 14.70
CA VAL A 279 -8.32 20.57 15.67
C VAL A 279 -9.82 20.31 15.68
N LEU A 280 -10.24 19.17 15.14
CA LEU A 280 -11.62 18.73 15.09
C LEU A 280 -12.02 18.08 16.42
N GLN A 281 -12.92 18.71 17.17
CA GLN A 281 -13.26 18.29 18.54
C GLN A 281 -13.99 16.93 18.62
N ASN A 282 -14.76 16.59 17.58
CA ASN A 282 -15.60 15.39 17.53
C ASN A 282 -15.02 14.27 16.67
N GLU A 283 -13.79 14.42 16.19
CA GLU A 283 -13.15 13.47 15.29
C GLU A 283 -11.88 12.89 15.91
N TYR A 284 -11.48 11.72 15.43
CA TYR A 284 -10.19 11.12 15.75
C TYR A 284 -9.15 11.49 14.69
N THR A 285 -7.92 11.70 15.12
CA THR A 285 -6.78 11.92 14.24
C THR A 285 -6.55 10.69 13.37
N GLY A 286 -6.11 10.89 12.13
CA GLY A 286 -5.69 9.77 11.31
C GLY A 286 -4.55 9.00 11.99
N LYS A 287 -4.62 7.66 12.00
CA LYS A 287 -3.65 6.78 12.66
C LYS A 287 -3.06 5.82 11.64
N ALA A 288 -1.74 5.72 11.61
CA ALA A 288 -1.03 4.67 10.89
C ALA A 288 -0.67 3.56 11.89
N ILE A 289 -1.28 2.39 11.77
CA ILE A 289 -0.89 1.20 12.55
C ILE A 289 0.19 0.48 11.74
N ILE A 290 1.44 0.57 12.20
CA ILE A 290 2.57 -0.13 11.58
C ILE A 290 2.71 -1.50 12.24
N GLN A 291 2.46 -2.56 11.48
CA GLN A 291 2.67 -3.95 11.87
C GLN A 291 3.93 -4.47 11.17
N LYS A 292 4.65 -5.39 11.80
CA LYS A 292 5.61 -6.24 11.10
C LYS A 292 4.93 -7.58 10.85
N ASP A 293 4.93 -8.04 9.60
CA ASP A 293 4.41 -9.37 9.28
C ASP A 293 5.35 -10.47 9.83
N LYS A 294 4.98 -11.75 9.66
CA LYS A 294 5.79 -12.88 10.15
C LYS A 294 7.16 -13.02 9.47
N LEU A 295 7.39 -12.28 8.38
CA LEU A 295 8.65 -12.23 7.62
C LEU A 295 9.47 -10.97 7.93
N GLY A 296 8.96 -10.06 8.76
CA GLY A 296 9.62 -8.81 9.16
C GLY A 296 9.29 -7.60 8.28
N GLU A 297 8.35 -7.72 7.33
CA GLU A 297 7.94 -6.62 6.44
C GLU A 297 6.93 -5.68 7.13
N ASN A 298 7.11 -4.37 6.98
CA ASN A 298 6.22 -3.37 7.56
C ASN A 298 4.88 -3.30 6.77
N CYS A 299 3.76 -3.62 7.40
CA CYS A 299 2.41 -3.38 6.92
C CYS A 299 1.84 -2.13 7.61
N ILE A 300 1.31 -1.16 6.86
CA ILE A 300 0.75 0.07 7.42
C ILE A 300 -0.76 0.09 7.16
N ILE A 301 -1.56 0.05 8.24
CA ILE A 301 -3.02 0.26 8.16
C ILE A 301 -3.29 1.73 8.48
N LEU A 302 -3.86 2.46 7.52
CA LEU A 302 -4.21 3.87 7.68
C LEU A 302 -5.69 3.98 8.09
N PHE A 303 -5.94 4.39 9.34
CA PHE A 303 -7.20 5.01 9.72
C PHE A 303 -7.13 6.48 9.30
N ALA A 304 -7.93 6.87 8.32
CA ALA A 304 -7.72 8.16 7.67
C ALA A 304 -8.19 9.36 8.53
N GLY A 305 -9.21 9.17 9.38
CA GLY A 305 -9.64 10.12 10.42
C GLY A 305 -9.82 11.57 9.92
N ALA A 306 -9.43 12.52 10.77
CA ALA A 306 -9.47 13.96 10.47
C ALA A 306 -8.75 14.36 9.17
N ASN A 307 -7.76 13.58 8.69
CA ASN A 307 -6.98 13.88 7.48
C ASN A 307 -7.81 13.80 6.18
N GLN A 308 -9.01 13.19 6.20
CA GLN A 308 -9.90 13.08 5.03
C GLN A 308 -11.08 14.04 5.08
N LEU A 309 -11.07 15.00 6.01
CA LEU A 309 -12.19 15.93 6.22
C LEU A 309 -11.87 17.33 5.69
N PHE A 310 -11.07 17.44 4.62
CA PHE A 310 -10.90 18.71 3.91
C PHE A 310 -12.06 19.00 2.97
N SER A 311 -12.31 20.27 2.72
CA SER A 311 -13.27 20.74 1.72
C SER A 311 -12.67 21.83 0.84
N GLU A 312 -13.17 21.95 -0.39
CA GLU A 312 -12.72 22.96 -1.35
C GLU A 312 -12.87 24.40 -0.83
N ILE A 313 -13.93 24.68 -0.06
CA ILE A 313 -14.16 26.00 0.58
C ILE A 313 -13.00 26.37 1.51
N GLN A 314 -12.43 25.39 2.22
CA GLN A 314 -11.28 25.62 3.08
C GLN A 314 -10.03 25.95 2.28
N PHE A 315 -9.82 25.32 1.13
CA PHE A 315 -8.68 25.65 0.26
C PHE A 315 -8.78 27.09 -0.24
N LYS A 316 -9.95 27.53 -0.71
CA LYS A 316 -10.15 28.93 -1.09
C LYS A 316 -9.79 29.88 0.05
N THR A 317 -10.31 29.61 1.26
CA THR A 317 -10.04 30.42 2.45
C THR A 317 -8.56 30.43 2.82
N LEU A 318 -7.87 29.29 2.71
CA LEU A 318 -6.43 29.18 2.94
C LEU A 318 -5.64 30.05 1.97
N PHE A 319 -5.87 29.93 0.67
CA PHE A 319 -5.11 30.64 -0.35
C PHE A 319 -5.40 32.16 -0.38
N ASP A 320 -6.58 32.58 0.08
CA ASP A 320 -6.92 33.99 0.30
C ASP A 320 -6.14 34.59 1.48
N LYS A 321 -5.91 33.81 2.54
CA LYS A 321 -5.20 34.23 3.77
C LYS A 321 -3.69 33.93 3.75
N LEU A 322 -3.21 33.19 2.75
CA LEU A 322 -1.83 32.75 2.68
C LEU A 322 -0.88 33.97 2.59
N PRO A 323 0.15 34.08 3.45
CA PRO A 323 1.09 35.18 3.38
C PRO A 323 1.81 35.23 2.03
N ASN A 324 2.01 36.43 1.47
CA ASN A 324 2.68 36.61 0.18
C ASN A 324 4.14 36.10 0.16
N CYS A 325 4.75 35.86 1.33
CA CYS A 325 6.08 35.26 1.42
C CYS A 325 6.10 33.76 1.13
N VAL A 326 4.93 33.10 1.07
CA VAL A 326 4.83 31.68 0.74
C VAL A 326 4.91 31.53 -0.78
N THR A 327 5.96 30.86 -1.24
CA THR A 327 6.26 30.67 -2.67
C THR A 327 6.29 29.19 -3.09
N TRP A 328 6.24 28.27 -2.13
CA TRP A 328 6.30 26.82 -2.35
C TRP A 328 5.16 26.13 -1.59
N CYS A 329 4.72 24.99 -2.12
CA CYS A 329 3.84 24.08 -1.43
C CYS A 329 4.33 22.64 -1.58
N CYS A 330 4.34 21.87 -0.49
CA CYS A 330 4.71 20.46 -0.47
C CYS A 330 3.51 19.63 -0.02
N LEU A 331 3.04 18.69 -0.85
CA LEU A 331 1.92 17.82 -0.52
C LEU A 331 2.24 16.33 -0.69
N GLN A 332 1.45 15.52 0.00
CA GLN A 332 1.44 14.05 -0.06
C GLN A 332 0.04 13.53 -0.36
N ASN A 333 -0.13 12.21 -0.46
CA ASN A 333 -1.41 11.58 -0.81
C ASN A 333 -2.12 10.92 0.40
N GLU A 334 -1.99 11.50 1.60
CA GLU A 334 -2.66 11.02 2.84
C GLU A 334 -3.93 11.84 3.20
N CYS A 335 -4.27 12.84 2.39
CA CYS A 335 -5.44 13.71 2.56
C CYS A 335 -6.39 13.58 1.37
N ASN A 336 -7.67 13.95 1.54
CA ASN A 336 -8.62 14.02 0.43
C ASN A 336 -8.44 15.31 -0.38
N LEU A 337 -8.93 15.29 -1.64
CA LEU A 337 -9.01 16.45 -2.54
C LEU A 337 -7.64 17.09 -2.88
N GLY A 338 -6.57 16.29 -2.91
CA GLY A 338 -5.23 16.78 -3.24
C GLY A 338 -5.17 17.40 -4.65
N GLU A 339 -5.96 16.88 -5.59
CA GLU A 339 -6.08 17.36 -6.96
C GLU A 339 -6.64 18.78 -7.01
N ILE A 340 -7.71 19.05 -6.25
CA ILE A 340 -8.31 20.38 -6.14
C ILE A 340 -7.32 21.33 -5.44
N PHE A 341 -6.63 20.85 -4.39
CA PHE A 341 -5.61 21.65 -3.71
C PHE A 341 -4.47 22.07 -4.65
N ILE A 342 -3.97 21.15 -5.49
CA ILE A 342 -2.95 21.43 -6.51
C ILE A 342 -3.43 22.51 -7.49
N GLU A 343 -4.68 22.45 -7.95
CA GLU A 343 -5.23 23.48 -8.83
C GLU A 343 -5.21 24.87 -8.18
N HIS A 344 -5.61 24.98 -6.91
CA HIS A 344 -5.57 26.24 -6.19
C HIS A 344 -4.14 26.75 -5.97
N ALA A 345 -3.20 25.86 -5.62
CA ALA A 345 -1.79 26.20 -5.46
C ALA A 345 -1.18 26.70 -6.78
N SER A 346 -1.53 26.05 -7.90
CA SER A 346 -1.09 26.42 -9.24
C SER A 346 -1.64 27.78 -9.65
N LYS A 347 -2.94 28.05 -9.41
CA LYS A 347 -3.57 29.37 -9.65
C LYS A 347 -2.93 30.48 -8.82
N LYS A 348 -2.43 30.18 -7.62
CA LYS A 348 -1.70 31.12 -6.76
C LYS A 348 -0.25 31.36 -7.23
N GLY A 349 0.25 30.56 -8.17
CA GLY A 349 1.62 30.64 -8.69
C GLY A 349 2.67 30.06 -7.76
N LEU A 350 2.29 29.13 -6.87
CA LEU A 350 3.24 28.45 -5.99
C LEU A 350 4.03 27.40 -6.77
N ILE A 351 5.29 27.20 -6.39
CA ILE A 351 6.06 26.03 -6.81
C ILE A 351 5.54 24.82 -6.06
N ILE A 352 5.02 23.83 -6.80
CA ILE A 352 4.38 22.65 -6.19
C ILE A 352 5.33 21.46 -6.21
N VAL A 353 5.61 20.95 -5.00
CA VAL A 353 6.30 19.69 -4.75
C VAL A 353 5.26 18.63 -4.40
N PHE A 354 5.20 17.57 -5.17
CA PHE A 354 4.31 16.45 -4.91
C PHE A 354 5.09 15.18 -4.61
N ASN A 355 4.83 14.59 -3.45
CA ASN A 355 5.23 13.22 -3.13
C ASN A 355 3.97 12.34 -3.06
N PRO A 356 3.57 11.63 -4.13
CA PRO A 356 2.33 10.87 -4.19
C PRO A 356 2.41 9.57 -3.38
N ALA A 357 2.67 9.68 -2.08
CA ALA A 357 2.83 8.58 -1.15
C ALA A 357 1.67 8.59 -0.13
N PRO A 358 0.93 7.48 0.03
CA PRO A 358 0.94 6.29 -0.83
C PRO A 358 0.39 6.59 -2.24
N CYS A 359 0.89 5.93 -3.28
CA CYS A 359 0.41 6.14 -4.64
C CYS A 359 -0.88 5.37 -4.90
N THR A 360 -1.86 5.99 -5.56
CA THR A 360 -3.11 5.33 -5.98
C THR A 360 -2.95 4.71 -7.36
N ALA A 361 -3.69 3.61 -7.61
CA ALA A 361 -3.65 2.91 -8.90
C ALA A 361 -4.13 3.77 -10.09
N ASN A 362 -4.87 4.85 -9.82
CA ASN A 362 -5.43 5.80 -10.77
C ASN A 362 -4.81 7.21 -10.63
N LEU A 363 -3.55 7.30 -10.19
CA LEU A 363 -2.86 8.56 -9.92
C LEU A 363 -3.00 9.59 -11.07
N LEU A 364 -2.71 9.20 -12.31
CA LEU A 364 -2.72 10.09 -13.47
C LEU A 364 -4.14 10.47 -13.94
N GLU A 365 -5.15 9.67 -13.56
CA GLU A 365 -6.56 10.04 -13.75
C GLU A 365 -7.02 11.05 -12.69
N THR A 366 -6.47 10.96 -11.49
CA THR A 366 -6.83 11.81 -10.35
C THR A 366 -6.11 13.15 -10.39
N TYR A 367 -4.82 13.14 -10.71
CA TYR A 367 -3.92 14.29 -10.59
C TYR A 367 -3.41 14.74 -11.95
N ASN A 368 -3.59 16.03 -12.26
CA ASN A 368 -2.94 16.65 -13.40
C ASN A 368 -1.48 17.01 -13.07
N LEU A 369 -0.54 16.14 -13.42
CA LEU A 369 0.88 16.38 -13.15
C LEU A 369 1.49 17.54 -13.97
N ASN A 370 0.79 18.12 -14.95
CA ASN A 370 1.21 19.37 -15.58
C ASN A 370 1.03 20.59 -14.66
N LEU A 371 0.38 20.47 -13.50
CA LEU A 371 0.25 21.57 -12.56
C LEU A 371 1.38 21.61 -11.53
N ILE A 372 2.19 20.55 -11.44
CA ILE A 372 3.27 20.44 -10.47
C ILE A 372 4.66 20.73 -11.06
N ASN A 373 5.64 21.02 -10.20
CA ASN A 373 6.99 21.40 -10.65
C ASN A 373 8.07 20.42 -10.18
N VAL A 374 7.89 19.79 -9.02
CA VAL A 374 8.81 18.81 -8.45
C VAL A 374 8.02 17.56 -8.07
N LEU A 375 8.40 16.41 -8.61
CA LEU A 375 7.83 15.11 -8.29
C LEU A 375 8.87 14.27 -7.56
N ILE A 376 8.49 13.67 -6.43
CA ILE A 376 9.39 12.81 -5.66
C ILE A 376 8.67 11.51 -5.33
N THR A 377 9.24 10.38 -5.72
CA THR A 377 8.64 9.05 -5.53
C THR A 377 9.66 8.05 -5.00
N ASN A 378 9.20 6.92 -4.50
CA ASN A 378 10.02 5.71 -4.36
C ASN A 378 9.88 4.79 -5.59
N GLU A 379 10.54 3.63 -5.58
CA GLU A 379 10.50 2.64 -6.67
C GLU A 379 9.07 2.13 -6.97
N ILE A 380 8.27 1.88 -5.92
CA ILE A 380 6.89 1.35 -6.04
C ILE A 380 5.97 2.39 -6.69
N GLU A 381 6.04 3.62 -6.22
CA GLU A 381 5.23 4.75 -6.71
C GLU A 381 5.63 5.08 -8.16
N SER A 382 6.92 5.00 -8.49
CA SER A 382 7.44 5.21 -9.85
C SER A 382 6.99 4.13 -10.82
N ALA A 383 7.01 2.86 -10.40
CA ALA A 383 6.48 1.74 -11.20
C ALA A 383 4.98 1.90 -11.47
N THR A 384 4.24 2.49 -10.53
CA THR A 384 2.80 2.79 -10.70
C THR A 384 2.56 3.91 -11.72
N ILE A 385 3.41 4.94 -11.75
CA ILE A 385 3.35 5.98 -12.80
C ILE A 385 3.70 5.36 -14.16
N PHE A 386 4.73 4.53 -14.22
CA PHE A 386 5.13 3.86 -15.46
C PHE A 386 4.02 2.99 -16.03
N SER A 387 3.36 2.18 -15.20
CA SER A 387 2.28 1.31 -15.68
C SER A 387 1.10 2.09 -16.27
N GLN A 388 0.79 3.26 -15.70
CA GLN A 388 -0.26 4.16 -16.21
C GLN A 388 0.15 4.92 -17.47
N LEU A 389 1.45 5.13 -17.71
CA LEU A 389 1.95 5.72 -18.96
C LEU A 389 2.17 4.67 -20.07
N ASN A 390 2.42 3.41 -19.68
CA ASN A 390 2.74 2.31 -20.60
C ASN A 390 1.52 1.44 -20.97
N LEU A 391 0.31 2.02 -21.02
CA LEU A 391 -0.95 1.27 -21.27
C LEU A 391 -0.97 0.50 -22.60
N GLU A 392 -0.21 0.97 -23.60
CA GLU A 392 -0.09 0.33 -24.92
C GLU A 392 1.13 -0.59 -25.05
N ASN A 393 1.84 -0.90 -23.96
CA ASN A 393 3.09 -1.67 -23.95
C ASN A 393 4.14 -1.11 -24.92
N LYS A 394 4.25 0.22 -24.99
CA LYS A 394 5.25 0.94 -25.82
C LYS A 394 6.68 0.71 -25.35
N PHE A 395 6.84 0.38 -24.07
CA PHE A 395 8.14 0.11 -23.45
C PHE A 395 8.21 -1.35 -23.02
N GLU A 396 9.28 -2.04 -23.40
CA GLU A 396 9.52 -3.46 -23.08
C GLU A 396 9.92 -3.66 -21.61
N SER A 397 10.62 -2.71 -21.01
CA SER A 397 11.13 -2.79 -19.64
C SER A 397 11.03 -1.45 -18.90
N PHE A 398 11.11 -1.54 -17.58
CA PHE A 398 11.15 -0.39 -16.68
C PHE A 398 12.60 0.00 -16.36
N GLU A 399 13.17 0.92 -17.13
CA GLU A 399 14.47 1.51 -16.85
C GLU A 399 14.31 2.90 -16.19
N THR A 400 14.96 3.12 -15.05
CA THR A 400 14.77 4.32 -14.21
C THR A 400 15.04 5.61 -14.98
N ASN A 401 16.12 5.66 -15.77
CA ASN A 401 16.49 6.84 -16.55
C ASN A 401 15.47 7.14 -17.65
N ASP A 402 14.91 6.11 -18.27
CA ASP A 402 13.97 6.27 -19.38
C ASP A 402 12.58 6.65 -18.88
N LEU A 403 12.15 6.12 -17.72
CA LEU A 403 10.98 6.64 -17.03
C LEU A 403 11.16 8.13 -16.71
N ILE A 404 12.31 8.52 -16.16
CA ILE A 404 12.56 9.92 -15.80
C ILE A 404 12.44 10.84 -17.02
N LYS A 405 13.06 10.46 -18.14
CA LYS A 405 12.95 11.20 -19.41
C LYS A 405 11.50 11.25 -19.89
N LEU A 406 10.80 10.12 -19.88
CA LEU A 406 9.41 10.02 -20.30
C LEU A 406 8.54 10.98 -19.50
N VAL A 407 8.56 10.88 -18.17
CA VAL A 407 7.73 11.70 -17.27
C VAL A 407 8.03 13.19 -17.44
N LEU A 408 9.31 13.60 -17.47
CA LEU A 408 9.69 15.01 -17.63
C LEU A 408 9.32 15.57 -19.01
N ASN A 409 9.34 14.74 -20.06
CA ASN A 409 8.92 15.15 -21.40
C ASN A 409 7.40 15.16 -21.56
N THR A 410 6.68 14.28 -20.87
CA THR A 410 5.21 14.21 -20.90
C THR A 410 4.58 15.38 -20.15
N PHE A 411 5.15 15.78 -19.00
CA PHE A 411 4.60 16.85 -18.17
C PHE A 411 5.46 18.10 -18.27
N MET A 412 5.08 19.05 -19.14
CA MET A 412 5.94 20.17 -19.55
C MET A 412 6.37 21.07 -18.37
N ASN A 413 5.47 21.35 -17.43
CA ASN A 413 5.75 22.21 -16.27
C ASN A 413 6.54 21.49 -15.16
N LEU A 414 6.68 20.16 -15.25
CA LEU A 414 7.49 19.39 -14.32
C LEU A 414 8.97 19.63 -14.63
N ARG A 415 9.68 20.22 -13.66
CA ARG A 415 11.09 20.61 -13.78
C ARG A 415 12.02 19.58 -13.19
N ILE A 416 11.59 18.87 -12.16
CA ILE A 416 12.40 17.92 -11.40
C ILE A 416 11.57 16.66 -11.14
N PHE A 417 12.15 15.50 -11.40
CA PHE A 417 11.62 14.22 -11.00
C PHE A 417 12.70 13.39 -10.29
N CYS A 418 12.47 13.09 -9.01
CA CYS A 418 13.41 12.33 -8.18
C CYS A 418 12.78 11.00 -7.74
N ILE A 419 13.51 9.91 -7.99
CA ILE A 419 13.16 8.57 -7.55
C ILE A 419 14.15 8.16 -6.45
N THR A 420 13.63 7.95 -5.25
CA THR A 420 14.37 7.40 -4.11
C THR A 420 14.45 5.88 -4.22
N LEU A 421 15.62 5.32 -3.88
CA LEU A 421 15.98 3.90 -4.01
C LEU A 421 16.36 3.29 -2.65
N GLY A 422 15.79 3.82 -1.56
CA GLY A 422 16.13 3.43 -0.19
C GLY A 422 17.63 3.55 0.08
N ALA A 423 18.24 2.46 0.57
CA ALA A 423 19.67 2.42 0.88
C ALA A 423 20.59 2.63 -0.34
N LYS A 424 20.09 2.51 -1.57
CA LYS A 424 20.88 2.75 -2.79
C LYS A 424 20.99 4.25 -3.13
N GLY A 425 20.25 5.11 -2.44
CA GLY A 425 20.26 6.56 -2.66
C GLY A 425 19.12 7.02 -3.57
N SER A 426 19.42 7.81 -4.61
CA SER A 426 18.39 8.37 -5.49
C SER A 426 18.89 8.64 -6.91
N VAL A 427 17.94 8.65 -7.86
CA VAL A 427 18.14 9.11 -9.24
C VAL A 427 17.21 10.28 -9.49
N CYS A 428 17.73 11.38 -10.02
CA CYS A 428 16.98 12.61 -10.20
C CYS A 428 17.22 13.19 -11.60
N GLY A 429 16.15 13.31 -12.38
CA GLY A 429 16.15 14.09 -13.60
C GLY A 429 15.68 15.52 -13.36
N TYR A 430 16.26 16.47 -14.09
CA TYR A 430 15.82 17.86 -14.06
C TYR A 430 16.11 18.60 -15.38
N LYS A 431 15.27 19.59 -15.67
CA LYS A 431 15.39 20.46 -16.84
C LYS A 431 16.17 21.74 -16.50
N LYS A 432 17.15 22.11 -17.32
CA LYS A 432 17.93 23.34 -17.18
C LYS A 432 17.44 24.44 -18.12
N GLY A 433 17.51 25.68 -17.63
CA GLY A 433 17.24 26.86 -18.44
C GLY A 433 15.83 26.85 -19.04
N HIS A 434 15.62 27.77 -19.98
CA HIS A 434 14.37 27.86 -20.74
C HIS A 434 14.34 26.93 -21.96
N ASN A 435 15.46 26.29 -22.30
CA ASN A 435 15.55 25.33 -23.40
C ASN A 435 15.17 23.90 -22.98
N ASP A 436 14.87 23.70 -21.70
CA ASP A 436 14.49 22.40 -21.13
C ASP A 436 15.56 21.31 -21.29
N ASP A 437 16.84 21.69 -21.29
CA ASP A 437 17.95 20.73 -21.39
C ASP A 437 17.91 19.75 -20.21
N LEU A 438 17.67 18.47 -20.50
CA LEU A 438 17.46 17.44 -19.51
C LEU A 438 18.79 16.84 -19.04
N GLU A 439 19.01 16.83 -17.73
CA GLU A 439 20.09 16.08 -17.08
C GLU A 439 19.57 15.09 -16.06
N ILE A 440 20.31 14.00 -15.86
CA ILE A 440 20.03 13.00 -14.83
C ILE A 440 21.25 12.87 -13.92
N LEU A 441 21.00 12.93 -12.62
CA LEU A 441 21.99 12.74 -11.57
C LEU A 441 21.67 11.51 -10.74
N LYS A 442 22.74 10.83 -10.34
CA LYS A 442 22.73 9.62 -9.54
C LYS A 442 23.52 9.89 -8.25
N ILE A 443 22.88 9.74 -7.09
CA ILE A 443 23.50 9.90 -5.77
C ILE A 443 23.36 8.60 -5.02
N GLY A 444 24.50 8.06 -4.55
CA GLY A 444 24.55 6.83 -3.76
C GLY A 444 23.90 6.98 -2.39
N GLY A 445 23.62 5.87 -1.73
CA GLY A 445 23.37 5.88 -0.29
C GLY A 445 24.67 6.08 0.49
N LEU A 446 24.56 6.12 1.82
CA LEU A 446 25.73 6.07 2.70
C LEU A 446 26.00 4.61 3.07
N ASP A 447 27.26 4.18 2.95
CA ASP A 447 27.66 2.79 3.24
C ASP A 447 27.68 2.50 4.75
N ASP A 448 28.11 3.47 5.56
CA ASP A 448 28.26 3.32 7.03
C ASP A 448 27.05 3.88 7.79
N VAL A 449 25.88 3.25 7.63
CA VAL A 449 24.65 3.62 8.35
C VAL A 449 24.23 2.51 9.30
N ASN A 450 24.25 2.78 10.61
CA ASN A 450 23.75 1.85 11.62
C ASN A 450 22.21 1.95 11.73
N VAL A 451 21.50 1.27 10.82
CA VAL A 451 20.04 1.35 10.71
C VAL A 451 19.34 0.75 11.94
N LYS A 452 18.55 1.58 12.63
CA LYS A 452 17.69 1.19 13.76
C LYS A 452 16.21 1.17 13.39
N ASP A 453 15.71 2.24 12.76
CA ASP A 453 14.31 2.37 12.33
C ASP A 453 14.25 3.17 11.03
N THR A 454 13.63 2.65 9.97
CA THR A 454 13.54 3.34 8.67
C THR A 454 12.30 4.22 8.54
N VAL A 455 11.44 4.26 9.56
CA VAL A 455 10.20 5.04 9.54
C VAL A 455 10.52 6.54 9.47
N GLY A 456 9.95 7.23 8.48
CA GLY A 456 10.14 8.68 8.27
C GLY A 456 11.38 9.05 7.46
N ALA A 457 12.19 8.08 7.02
CA ALA A 457 13.37 8.32 6.20
C ALA A 457 13.04 9.04 4.88
N GLY A 458 12.02 8.56 4.16
CA GLY A 458 11.56 9.19 2.91
C GLY A 458 11.03 10.61 3.11
N ASP A 459 10.29 10.86 4.19
CA ASP A 459 9.78 12.20 4.52
C ASP A 459 10.93 13.16 4.89
N THR A 460 11.95 12.63 5.58
CA THR A 460 13.18 13.36 5.89
C THR A 460 13.95 13.72 4.62
N PHE A 461 14.08 12.77 3.68
CA PHE A 461 14.68 13.02 2.37
C PHE A 461 13.94 14.15 1.65
N VAL A 462 12.61 14.06 1.53
CA VAL A 462 11.78 15.08 0.87
C VAL A 462 12.02 16.46 1.50
N GLY A 463 11.92 16.57 2.82
CA GLY A 463 12.07 17.86 3.49
C GLY A 463 13.45 18.47 3.35
N PHE A 464 14.52 17.70 3.52
CA PHE A 464 15.89 18.22 3.38
C PHE A 464 16.27 18.50 1.92
N PHE A 465 15.86 17.65 0.98
CA PHE A 465 16.06 17.88 -0.45
C PHE A 465 15.38 19.18 -0.89
N VAL A 466 14.08 19.31 -0.61
CA VAL A 466 13.28 20.48 -1.01
C VAL A 466 13.74 21.73 -0.29
N GLY A 467 13.99 21.65 1.02
CA GLY A 467 14.42 22.81 1.80
C GLY A 467 15.81 23.32 1.40
N THR A 468 16.72 22.43 1.03
CA THR A 468 18.01 22.82 0.45
C THR A 468 17.83 23.40 -0.94
N LEU A 469 16.97 22.80 -1.77
CA LEU A 469 16.64 23.30 -3.09
C LEU A 469 16.07 24.73 -3.05
N MET A 470 15.16 25.02 -2.12
CA MET A 470 14.60 26.35 -1.88
C MET A 470 15.68 27.37 -1.50
N LYS A 471 16.64 26.98 -0.65
CA LYS A 471 17.76 27.84 -0.22
C LYS A 471 18.72 28.13 -1.37
N GLU A 472 19.05 27.11 -2.16
CA GLU A 472 19.98 27.21 -3.28
C GLU A 472 19.35 27.88 -4.50
N ASN A 473 18.01 27.81 -4.63
CA ASN A 473 17.33 28.23 -5.84
C ASN A 473 15.91 28.76 -5.62
N LYS A 474 15.71 30.05 -5.91
CA LYS A 474 14.39 30.69 -5.85
C LYS A 474 13.57 30.50 -7.13
N ASP A 475 14.23 30.25 -8.25
CA ASP A 475 13.61 30.06 -9.57
C ASP A 475 14.13 28.79 -10.24
N LEU A 476 13.25 27.79 -10.41
CA LEU A 476 13.56 26.49 -11.01
C LEU A 476 14.10 26.55 -12.45
N PHE A 477 13.96 27.66 -13.17
CA PHE A 477 14.59 27.81 -14.50
C PHE A 477 16.10 28.07 -14.41
N THR A 478 16.59 28.55 -13.26
CA THR A 478 18.01 28.87 -13.04
C THR A 478 18.81 27.74 -12.35
N LEU A 479 18.26 26.52 -12.39
CA LEU A 479 18.89 25.34 -11.79
C LEU A 479 20.25 25.03 -12.41
N THR A 480 21.23 24.74 -11.55
CA THR A 480 22.53 24.23 -11.95
C THR A 480 22.75 22.84 -11.37
N THR A 481 23.54 22.02 -12.07
CA THR A 481 23.92 20.66 -11.63
C THR A 481 24.49 20.67 -10.22
N LYS A 482 25.31 21.68 -9.89
CA LYS A 482 25.92 21.84 -8.55
C LYS A 482 24.86 22.00 -7.46
N LYS A 483 23.82 22.81 -7.68
CA LYS A 483 22.76 23.09 -6.71
C LYS A 483 21.84 21.89 -6.50
N ILE A 484 21.43 21.21 -7.57
CA ILE A 484 20.64 19.97 -7.47
C ILE A 484 21.44 18.89 -6.75
N LYS A 485 22.69 18.66 -7.17
CA LYS A 485 23.57 17.67 -6.53
C LYS A 485 23.70 17.94 -5.03
N LYS A 486 23.94 19.19 -4.63
CA LYS A 486 23.99 19.58 -3.20
C LYS A 486 22.68 19.26 -2.49
N SER A 487 21.54 19.61 -3.09
CA SER A 487 20.22 19.35 -2.50
C SER A 487 19.97 17.85 -2.29
N LEU A 488 20.29 17.02 -3.29
CA LEU A 488 20.16 15.57 -3.20
C LEU A 488 21.05 14.99 -2.09
N LEU A 489 22.29 15.49 -1.95
CA LEU A 489 23.22 15.07 -0.90
C LEU A 489 22.68 15.37 0.50
N PHE A 490 22.14 16.57 0.72
CA PHE A 490 21.49 16.91 2.00
C PHE A 490 20.30 16.00 2.29
N GLY A 491 19.45 15.75 1.29
CA GLY A 491 18.34 14.81 1.42
C GLY A 491 18.80 13.40 1.80
N THR A 492 19.79 12.85 1.09
CA THR A 492 20.34 11.51 1.32
C THR A 492 20.97 11.40 2.72
N ILE A 493 21.82 12.36 3.11
CA ILE A 493 22.52 12.33 4.41
C ILE A 493 21.52 12.46 5.55
N ALA A 494 20.57 13.40 5.47
CA ALA A 494 19.55 13.57 6.50
C ALA A 494 18.67 12.32 6.64
N SER A 495 18.27 11.71 5.52
CA SER A 495 17.52 10.46 5.51
C SER A 495 18.30 9.30 6.14
N ALA A 496 19.59 9.18 5.86
CA ALA A 496 20.45 8.17 6.45
C ALA A 496 20.57 8.36 7.98
N MET A 497 20.79 9.60 8.44
CA MET A 497 20.85 9.94 9.86
C MET A 497 19.54 9.69 10.60
N ALA A 498 18.39 9.91 9.95
CA ALA A 498 17.09 9.57 10.52
C ALA A 498 16.98 8.05 10.76
N CYS A 499 17.50 7.23 9.84
CA CYS A 499 17.52 5.78 10.00
C CYS A 499 18.34 5.28 11.21
N GLU A 500 19.29 6.07 11.72
CA GLU A 500 20.16 5.71 12.85
C GLU A 500 19.49 5.88 14.23
N LYS A 501 18.27 6.42 14.26
CA LYS A 501 17.49 6.70 15.47
C LYS A 501 16.12 6.04 15.38
N GLU A 502 15.56 5.70 16.54
CA GLU A 502 14.19 5.22 16.61
C GLU A 502 13.19 6.37 16.55
N GLY A 503 12.02 6.08 15.98
CA GLY A 503 10.92 7.02 15.91
C GLY A 503 10.91 7.84 14.62
N SER A 504 9.77 8.47 14.36
CA SER A 504 9.49 9.19 13.12
C SER A 504 9.89 10.67 13.25
N LEU A 505 9.01 11.53 13.78
CA LEU A 505 9.32 12.96 13.99
C LEU A 505 10.60 13.22 14.79
N SER A 506 10.90 12.37 15.78
CA SER A 506 12.06 12.52 16.67
C SER A 506 13.39 12.09 16.06
N SER A 507 13.39 11.31 14.97
CA SER A 507 14.62 10.88 14.31
C SER A 507 15.17 11.91 13.33
N ILE A 508 14.31 12.82 12.85
CA ILE A 508 14.67 13.87 11.89
C ILE A 508 15.81 14.73 12.46
N PRO A 509 16.97 14.81 11.77
CA PRO A 509 18.13 15.54 12.28
C PRO A 509 17.98 17.05 12.16
N PHE A 510 18.75 17.80 12.95
CA PHE A 510 18.90 19.25 12.78
C PHE A 510 19.90 19.57 11.67
N LEU A 511 19.72 20.69 10.97
CA LEU A 511 20.57 21.12 9.85
C LEU A 511 22.07 21.09 10.16
N ASN A 512 22.49 21.61 11.33
CA ASN A 512 23.89 21.66 11.73
C ASN A 512 24.54 20.26 11.78
N SER A 513 23.82 19.26 12.30
CA SER A 513 24.32 17.88 12.33
C SER A 513 24.43 17.28 10.93
N VAL A 514 23.52 17.64 10.01
CA VAL A 514 23.60 17.21 8.60
C VAL A 514 24.77 17.88 7.89
N GLU A 515 25.00 19.18 8.13
CA GLU A 515 26.15 19.92 7.60
C GLU A 515 27.49 19.33 8.08
N GLU A 516 27.58 19.00 9.37
CA GLU A 516 28.76 18.35 9.96
C GLU A 516 29.01 16.96 9.35
N ARG A 517 27.96 16.13 9.24
CA ARG A 517 28.07 14.81 8.60
C ARG A 517 28.47 14.95 7.13
N MET A 518 27.95 15.94 6.41
CA MET A 518 28.31 16.19 5.02
C MET A 518 29.77 16.63 4.85
N ALA A 519 30.30 17.44 5.77
CA ALA A 519 31.70 17.85 5.74
C ALA A 519 32.67 16.67 5.98
N ASN A 520 32.23 15.68 6.77
CA ASN A 520 33.03 14.53 7.18
C ASN A 520 32.82 13.26 6.32
N SER A 521 31.86 13.28 5.40
CA SER A 521 31.55 12.13 4.54
C SER A 521 32.14 12.29 3.14
N THR A 522 32.61 11.20 2.56
CA THR A 522 32.89 11.15 1.12
C THR A 522 31.57 11.30 0.37
N LEU A 523 31.52 12.14 -0.68
CA LEU A 523 30.30 12.38 -1.44
C LEU A 523 29.77 11.06 -2.03
N PRO A 524 28.57 10.59 -1.66
CA PRO A 524 28.06 9.31 -2.13
C PRO A 524 27.79 9.36 -3.64
N THR A 525 28.54 8.56 -4.39
CA THR A 525 28.29 8.29 -5.82
C THR A 525 27.68 6.90 -5.93
N LEU A 526 26.63 6.76 -6.74
CA LEU A 526 26.15 5.43 -7.13
C LEU A 526 27.31 4.71 -7.85
N SER A 527 27.71 3.52 -7.39
CA SER A 527 28.54 2.61 -8.19
C SER A 527 27.78 2.35 -9.50
N GLU A 528 28.47 2.50 -10.64
CA GLU A 528 27.85 2.41 -11.98
C GLU A 528 27.01 1.16 -12.22
#